data_AF-A0A521VKW5-F1
#
_entry.id   AF-A0A521VKW5-F1
#
_cell.length_a   1.000
_cell.length_b   1.000
_cell.length_c   1.000
_cell.angle_alpha   90.00
_cell.angle_beta   90.00
_cell.angle_gamma   90.00
#
_symmetry.space_group_name_H-M   'P 1'
#
loop_
_entity.id
_entity.type
_entity.pdbx_description
1 polymer ?
#
loop_
_entity_poly.entity_id
_entity_poly.type
_entity_poly.pdbx_seq_one_letter_code
_entity_poly.pdbx_strand_id
1 'polypeptide(L)'
;MGRILLNDIFKTTECLSSTDIQNYLQGQANPANKRRVEEHLLDCPLCSDAVEGFESVTTNIALPEDFATFRKKLPGAGEGQVRRLRPGTVLLRVAAVAAILVASYFTLIQSATPNHLFGQYFTSYRLDIPIDRRSSDAVPSLNAPLQTALKLYADSQYAACIQPFEKAIIVEPENEAAHFFAGLACLETGQFEKASGFLRSIEDGAG
;
A
#
# COMPACT_ATOMS: atom_id res chain seq x y z
N MET A 1 50.32 4.86 -34.46
CA MET A 1 49.62 5.90 -35.26
C MET A 1 48.18 5.47 -35.52
N GLY A 2 47.31 5.50 -34.50
CA GLY A 2 45.95 4.92 -34.59
C GLY A 2 44.90 5.75 -33.85
N ARG A 3 44.99 7.09 -33.94
CA ARG A 3 44.09 8.01 -33.22
C ARG A 3 43.46 9.10 -34.09
N ILE A 4 43.67 9.09 -35.40
CA ILE A 4 43.12 10.12 -36.30
C ILE A 4 41.93 9.60 -37.14
N LEU A 5 41.79 8.29 -37.35
CA LEU A 5 40.76 7.73 -38.25
C LEU A 5 39.39 7.46 -37.61
N LEU A 6 39.27 7.39 -36.28
CA LEU A 6 37.98 7.08 -35.63
C LEU A 6 37.08 8.29 -35.40
N ASN A 7 37.62 9.51 -35.49
CA ASN A 7 36.85 10.74 -35.27
C ASN A 7 36.09 11.22 -36.53
N ASP A 8 36.39 10.65 -37.69
CA ASP A 8 35.71 10.96 -38.96
C ASP A 8 34.61 9.94 -39.34
N ILE A 9 34.53 8.78 -38.66
CA ILE A 9 33.52 7.74 -38.94
C ILE A 9 32.15 8.11 -38.38
N PHE A 10 32.11 8.92 -37.33
CA PHE A 10 30.87 9.44 -36.73
C PHE A 10 30.82 10.96 -36.84
N LYS A 11 30.86 11.49 -38.06
CA LYS A 11 30.21 12.79 -38.28
C LYS A 11 28.71 12.56 -38.14
N THR A 12 28.19 12.70 -36.93
CA THR A 12 26.76 12.81 -36.71
C THR A 12 26.31 14.06 -37.44
N THR A 13 25.77 13.92 -38.65
CA THR A 13 25.07 15.00 -39.32
C THR A 13 23.97 15.45 -38.38
N GLU A 14 24.07 16.67 -37.89
CA GLU A 14 23.06 17.26 -37.03
C GLU A 14 21.71 17.18 -37.77
N CYS A 15 20.68 16.64 -37.10
CA CYS A 15 19.36 16.48 -37.70
C CYS A 15 18.82 17.84 -38.17
N LEU A 16 17.93 17.81 -39.17
CA LEU A 16 17.35 19.03 -39.72
C LEU A 16 16.59 19.83 -38.65
N SER A 17 16.81 21.14 -38.63
CA SER A 17 16.03 22.04 -37.77
C SER A 17 14.62 22.25 -38.35
N SER A 18 13.66 22.59 -37.49
CA SER A 18 12.31 22.94 -37.94
C SER A 18 12.31 24.15 -38.90
N THR A 19 13.23 25.09 -38.73
CA THR A 19 13.42 26.23 -39.64
C THR A 19 13.96 25.81 -41.00
N ASP A 20 14.87 24.83 -41.07
CA ASP A 20 15.38 24.32 -42.34
C ASP A 20 14.27 23.61 -43.14
N ILE A 21 13.45 22.81 -42.47
CA ILE A 21 12.30 22.10 -43.06
C ILE A 21 11.27 23.10 -43.59
N GLN A 22 10.91 24.12 -42.82
CA GLN A 22 9.96 25.16 -43.23
C GLN A 22 10.47 25.95 -44.44
N ASN A 23 11.73 26.37 -44.43
CA ASN A 23 12.33 27.11 -45.54
C ASN A 23 12.40 26.25 -46.82
N TYR A 24 12.68 24.95 -46.67
CA TYR A 24 12.67 23.99 -47.78
C TYR A 24 11.27 23.86 -48.39
N LEU A 25 10.24 23.62 -47.58
CA LEU A 25 8.84 23.47 -48.01
C LEU A 25 8.27 24.77 -48.61
N GLN A 26 8.66 25.93 -48.10
CA GLN A 26 8.22 27.24 -48.60
C GLN A 26 9.00 27.72 -49.84
N GLY A 27 9.99 26.95 -50.31
CA GLY A 27 10.85 27.34 -51.44
C GLY A 27 11.81 28.51 -51.14
N GLN A 28 11.99 28.86 -49.86
CA GLN A 28 12.87 29.95 -49.39
C GLN A 28 14.29 29.46 -49.05
N ALA A 29 14.57 28.17 -49.15
CA ALA A 29 15.90 27.60 -48.93
C ALA A 29 16.87 27.99 -50.06
N ASN A 30 18.08 28.41 -49.69
CA ASN A 30 19.16 28.60 -50.66
C ASN A 30 19.59 27.26 -51.30
N PRO A 31 20.28 27.25 -52.46
CA PRO A 31 20.64 26.01 -53.15
C PRO A 31 21.49 25.04 -52.33
N ALA A 32 22.33 25.56 -51.42
CA ALA A 32 23.16 24.74 -50.54
C ALA A 32 22.34 24.05 -49.43
N ASN A 33 21.40 24.77 -48.81
CA ASN A 33 20.48 24.23 -47.80
C ASN A 33 19.52 23.23 -48.43
N LYS A 34 19.00 23.52 -49.62
CA LYS A 34 18.11 22.61 -50.35
C LYS A 34 18.79 21.26 -50.58
N ARG A 35 20.03 21.29 -51.09
CA ARG A 35 20.84 20.08 -51.30
C ARG A 35 21.13 19.35 -49.99
N ARG A 36 21.47 20.08 -48.92
CA ARG A 36 21.71 19.49 -47.59
C ARG A 36 20.47 18.76 -47.06
N VAL A 37 19.29 19.36 -47.21
CA VAL A 37 18.02 18.76 -46.80
C VAL A 37 17.77 17.49 -47.61
N GLU A 38 17.84 17.56 -48.94
CA GLU A 38 17.63 16.40 -49.82
C GLU A 38 18.61 15.25 -49.52
N GLU A 39 19.89 15.56 -49.32
CA GLU A 39 20.91 14.57 -48.95
C GLU A 39 20.62 13.94 -47.58
N HIS A 40 20.22 14.74 -46.58
CA HIS A 40 19.90 14.21 -45.25
C HIS A 40 18.64 13.34 -45.23
N LEU A 41 17.62 13.67 -46.03
CA LEU A 41 16.37 12.91 -46.08
C LEU A 41 16.56 11.52 -46.69
N LEU A 42 17.60 11.31 -47.52
CA LEU A 42 17.95 9.98 -48.04
C LEU A 42 18.45 9.03 -46.94
N ASP A 43 19.14 9.58 -45.93
CA ASP A 43 19.82 8.79 -44.89
C ASP A 43 19.07 8.77 -43.53
N CYS A 44 18.10 9.66 -43.32
CA CYS A 44 17.43 9.85 -42.03
C CYS A 44 15.90 9.66 -42.12
N PRO A 45 15.36 8.48 -41.77
CA PRO A 45 13.92 8.20 -41.85
C PRO A 45 13.11 9.12 -40.92
N LEU A 46 13.64 9.44 -39.73
CA LEU A 46 12.97 10.34 -38.77
C LEU A 46 12.75 11.75 -39.34
N CYS A 47 13.72 12.27 -40.08
CA CYS A 47 13.59 13.59 -40.70
C CYS A 47 12.68 13.55 -41.92
N SER A 48 12.62 12.43 -42.66
CA SER A 48 11.64 12.22 -43.73
C SER A 48 10.21 12.30 -43.21
N ASP A 49 9.92 11.57 -42.12
CA ASP A 49 8.59 11.61 -41.48
C ASP A 49 8.27 13.02 -40.96
N ALA A 50 9.27 13.73 -40.42
CA ALA A 50 9.09 15.09 -39.94
C ALA A 50 8.73 16.06 -41.10
N VAL A 51 9.39 15.96 -42.25
CA VAL A 51 9.09 16.79 -43.44
C VAL A 51 7.67 16.54 -43.94
N GLU A 52 7.23 15.29 -44.03
CA GLU A 52 5.86 14.94 -44.41
C GLU A 52 4.83 15.52 -43.41
N GLY A 53 5.13 15.44 -42.11
CA GLY A 53 4.34 16.10 -41.07
C GLY A 53 4.23 17.61 -41.28
N PHE A 54 5.33 18.30 -41.56
CA PHE A 54 5.32 19.75 -41.85
C PHE A 54 4.62 20.10 -43.16
N GLU A 55 4.67 19.25 -44.19
CA GLU A 55 3.93 19.45 -45.45
C GLU A 55 2.41 19.39 -45.23
N SER A 56 1.94 18.49 -44.37
CA SER A 56 0.52 18.42 -43.98
C SER A 56 0.04 19.69 -43.25
N VAL A 57 0.97 20.35 -42.54
CA VAL A 57 0.75 21.59 -41.79
C VAL A 57 0.75 22.81 -42.73
N THR A 58 1.66 22.88 -43.71
CA THR A 58 1.70 24.02 -44.64
C THR A 58 0.54 24.01 -45.64
N THR A 59 0.07 22.84 -46.06
CA THR A 59 -1.03 22.68 -47.03
C THR A 59 -2.42 22.95 -46.44
N ASN A 60 -2.59 22.87 -45.12
CA ASN A 60 -3.89 23.03 -44.44
C ASN A 60 -3.95 24.15 -43.39
N ILE A 61 -3.09 25.16 -43.52
CA ILE A 61 -3.13 26.33 -42.63
C ILE A 61 -3.32 27.60 -43.45
N ALA A 62 -4.51 27.75 -44.02
CA ALA A 62 -5.22 28.99 -43.77
C ALA A 62 -5.77 28.83 -42.35
N LEU A 63 -5.06 29.32 -41.32
CA LEU A 63 -5.65 29.42 -39.98
C LEU A 63 -6.98 30.16 -40.17
N PRO A 64 -8.14 29.55 -39.91
CA PRO A 64 -9.36 30.32 -39.88
C PRO A 64 -9.16 31.44 -38.85
N GLU A 65 -9.66 32.65 -39.13
CA GLU A 65 -9.59 33.79 -38.19
C GLU A 65 -10.08 33.41 -36.78
N ASP A 66 -10.83 32.33 -36.66
CA ASP A 66 -11.24 31.70 -35.41
C ASP A 66 -10.10 31.31 -34.46
N PHE A 67 -8.86 31.09 -34.89
CA PHE A 67 -7.77 30.86 -33.93
C PHE A 67 -7.38 32.13 -33.15
N ALA A 68 -7.55 33.31 -33.73
CA ALA A 68 -7.37 34.57 -33.02
C ALA A 68 -8.46 34.79 -31.96
N THR A 69 -9.69 34.33 -32.23
CA THR A 69 -10.78 34.35 -31.24
C THR A 69 -10.62 33.23 -30.19
N PHE A 70 -10.01 32.10 -30.56
CA PHE A 70 -9.70 31.00 -29.64
C PHE A 70 -8.65 31.41 -28.59
N ARG A 71 -7.63 32.19 -28.99
CA ARG A 71 -6.64 32.76 -28.05
C ARG A 71 -7.28 33.72 -27.04
N LYS A 72 -8.35 34.42 -27.44
CA LYS A 72 -9.16 35.28 -26.53
C LYS A 72 -10.04 34.47 -25.57
N LYS A 73 -10.30 33.19 -25.85
CA LYS A 73 -11.17 32.32 -25.04
C LYS A 73 -10.42 31.33 -24.14
N LEU A 74 -9.10 31.29 -24.18
CA LEU A 74 -8.31 30.54 -23.20
C LEU A 74 -8.20 31.36 -21.90
N PRO A 75 -8.87 30.97 -20.81
CA PRO A 75 -8.70 31.62 -19.51
C PRO A 75 -7.37 31.12 -18.92
N GLY A 76 -6.27 31.68 -19.41
CA GLY A 76 -4.92 31.29 -18.99
C GLY A 76 -3.84 32.33 -19.27
N ALA A 77 -4.13 33.37 -20.07
CA ALA A 77 -3.23 34.50 -20.32
C ALA A 77 -3.62 35.75 -19.50
N GLY A 78 -4.34 35.58 -18.40
CA GLY A 78 -4.51 36.63 -17.40
C GLY A 78 -3.48 36.42 -16.29
N GLU A 79 -2.83 37.49 -15.82
CA GLU A 79 -2.20 37.49 -14.51
C GLU A 79 -3.21 36.91 -13.52
N GLY A 80 -2.94 35.69 -13.05
CA GLY A 80 -3.86 34.98 -12.18
C GLY A 80 -4.11 35.84 -10.96
N GLN A 81 -5.29 36.47 -10.89
CA GLN A 81 -5.72 37.15 -9.68
C GLN A 81 -5.81 36.07 -8.62
N VAL A 82 -4.76 35.97 -7.80
CA VAL A 82 -4.73 35.12 -6.62
C VAL A 82 -5.84 35.67 -5.75
N ARG A 83 -7.04 35.08 -5.83
CA ARG A 83 -8.15 35.42 -4.94
C ARG A 83 -7.63 35.13 -3.55
N ARG A 84 -7.21 36.18 -2.84
CA ARG A 84 -6.79 36.08 -1.43
C ARG A 84 -7.97 35.48 -0.69
N LEU A 85 -7.84 34.23 -0.29
CA LEU A 85 -8.87 33.56 0.47
C LEU A 85 -9.06 34.33 1.78
N ARG A 86 -10.32 34.59 2.13
CA ARG A 86 -10.64 35.24 3.41
C ARG A 86 -10.18 34.30 4.53
N PRO A 87 -9.46 34.79 5.56
CA PRO A 87 -8.88 33.94 6.59
C PRO A 87 -9.93 33.07 7.31
N GLY A 88 -11.15 33.59 7.51
CA GLY A 88 -12.26 32.80 8.07
C GLY A 88 -12.67 31.58 7.23
N THR A 89 -12.60 31.67 5.89
CA THR A 89 -12.94 30.54 5.00
C THR A 89 -11.84 29.48 4.99
N VAL A 90 -10.58 29.88 5.19
CA VAL A 90 -9.46 28.94 5.33
C VAL A 90 -9.56 28.20 6.67
N LEU A 91 -9.85 28.92 7.76
CA LEU A 91 -10.02 28.33 9.08
C LEU A 91 -11.14 27.29 9.11
N LEU A 92 -12.27 27.59 8.45
CA LEU A 92 -13.43 26.69 8.39
C LEU A 92 -13.13 25.41 7.60
N ARG A 93 -12.35 25.50 6.52
CA ARG A 93 -11.90 24.33 5.75
C ARG A 93 -10.94 23.45 6.56
N VAL A 94 -9.99 24.07 7.27
CA VAL A 94 -9.06 23.34 8.15
C VAL A 94 -9.82 22.62 9.26
N ALA A 95 -10.80 23.29 9.87
CA ALA A 95 -11.65 22.68 10.90
C ALA A 95 -12.47 21.49 10.36
N ALA A 96 -13.03 21.59 9.15
CA ALA A 96 -13.77 20.49 8.53
C ALA A 96 -12.88 19.27 8.26
N VAL A 97 -11.66 19.47 7.75
CA VAL A 97 -10.69 18.39 7.53
C VAL A 97 -10.30 17.74 8.87
N ALA A 98 -10.02 18.54 9.89
CA ALA A 98 -9.70 18.03 11.22
C ALA A 98 -10.88 17.22 11.81
N ALA A 99 -12.11 17.67 11.65
CA ALA A 99 -13.30 16.95 12.11
C ALA A 99 -13.48 15.60 11.41
N ILE A 100 -13.26 15.53 10.09
CA ILE A 100 -13.30 14.27 9.33
C ILE A 100 -12.22 13.30 9.81
N LEU A 101 -11.00 13.79 10.04
CA LEU A 101 -9.89 12.96 10.55
C LEU A 101 -10.18 12.43 11.96
N VAL A 102 -10.73 13.25 12.85
CA VAL A 102 -11.11 12.83 14.21
C VAL A 102 -12.26 11.81 14.17
N ALA A 103 -13.27 12.03 13.34
CA ALA A 103 -14.37 11.09 13.18
C ALA A 103 -13.90 9.75 12.58
N SER A 104 -13.00 9.79 11.59
CA SER A 104 -12.37 8.60 11.01
C SER A 104 -11.52 7.86 12.05
N TYR A 105 -10.69 8.57 12.82
CA TYR A 105 -9.91 8.02 13.92
C TYR A 105 -10.81 7.32 14.94
N PHE A 106 -11.88 7.99 15.38
CA PHE A 106 -12.80 7.47 16.38
C PHE A 106 -13.53 6.22 15.88
N THR A 107 -14.05 6.24 14.65
CA THR A 107 -14.77 5.10 14.07
C THR A 107 -13.87 3.89 13.81
N LEU A 108 -12.66 4.09 13.32
CA LEU A 108 -11.75 2.99 12.97
C LEU A 108 -11.04 2.39 14.19
N ILE A 109 -10.65 3.21 15.18
CA ILE A 109 -9.82 2.75 16.31
C ILE A 109 -10.67 2.29 17.49
N GLN A 110 -11.85 2.86 17.70
CA GLN A 110 -12.74 2.37 18.77
C GLN A 110 -13.33 0.99 18.43
N SER A 111 -13.61 0.69 17.16
CA SER A 111 -14.04 -0.64 16.72
C SER A 111 -12.91 -1.69 16.77
N ALA A 112 -11.66 -1.25 16.81
CA ALA A 112 -10.48 -2.11 16.86
C ALA A 112 -10.00 -2.40 18.29
N THR A 113 -10.87 -2.25 19.30
CA THR A 113 -10.52 -2.74 20.64
C THR A 113 -10.37 -4.26 20.58
N PRO A 114 -9.26 -4.85 21.09
CA PRO A 114 -9.00 -6.29 21.04
C PRO A 114 -10.19 -7.13 21.53
N ASN A 115 -10.91 -6.61 22.51
CA ASN A 115 -12.09 -7.24 23.12
C ASN A 115 -13.25 -7.44 22.11
N HIS A 116 -13.46 -6.49 21.19
CA HIS A 116 -14.54 -6.58 20.19
C HIS A 116 -14.21 -7.62 19.11
N LEU A 117 -12.96 -7.63 18.64
CA LEU A 117 -12.47 -8.65 17.69
C LEU A 117 -12.47 -10.04 18.33
N PHE A 118 -12.05 -10.15 19.60
CA PHE A 118 -12.10 -11.39 20.35
C PHE A 118 -13.53 -11.95 20.39
N GLY A 119 -14.53 -11.17 20.80
CA GLY A 119 -15.92 -11.64 20.87
C GLY A 119 -16.51 -12.06 19.51
N GLN A 120 -16.00 -11.53 18.40
CA GLN A 120 -16.47 -11.88 17.06
C GLN A 120 -15.91 -13.22 16.55
N TYR A 121 -14.70 -13.60 16.94
CA TYR A 121 -13.99 -14.74 16.35
C TYR A 121 -13.62 -15.84 17.34
N PHE A 122 -13.66 -15.57 18.64
CA PHE A 122 -13.38 -16.58 19.66
C PHE A 122 -14.61 -17.47 19.88
N THR A 123 -14.46 -18.75 19.55
CA THR A 123 -15.40 -19.80 19.93
C THR A 123 -14.82 -20.58 21.10
N SER A 124 -15.62 -20.75 22.16
CA SER A 124 -15.24 -21.54 23.34
C SER A 124 -14.82 -22.95 22.93
N TYR A 125 -13.64 -23.39 23.38
CA TYR A 125 -13.19 -24.75 23.19
C TYR A 125 -13.89 -25.64 24.23
N ARG A 126 -14.76 -26.55 23.77
CA ARG A 126 -15.34 -27.55 24.67
C ARG A 126 -14.38 -28.72 24.84
N LEU A 127 -14.29 -29.19 26.08
CA LEU A 127 -13.46 -30.34 26.43
C LEU A 127 -14.21 -31.61 26.05
N ASP A 128 -13.83 -32.21 24.93
CA ASP A 128 -14.52 -33.38 24.36
C ASP A 128 -13.97 -34.72 24.89
N ILE A 129 -12.99 -34.66 25.80
CA ILE A 129 -12.24 -35.81 26.31
C ILE A 129 -12.75 -36.16 27.73
N PRO A 130 -13.08 -37.44 28.02
CA PRO A 130 -13.55 -37.84 29.34
C PRO A 130 -12.43 -37.76 30.39
N ILE A 131 -12.58 -36.86 31.36
CA ILE A 131 -11.61 -36.58 32.45
C ILE A 131 -11.62 -37.67 33.54
N ASP A 132 -12.64 -38.51 33.58
CA ASP A 132 -12.85 -39.52 34.62
C ASP A 132 -12.04 -40.82 34.48
N ARG A 133 -11.17 -40.94 33.46
CA ARG A 133 -10.37 -42.16 33.26
C ARG A 133 -8.89 -41.95 33.55
N ARG A 134 -8.44 -42.58 34.65
CA ARG A 134 -7.03 -42.90 34.95
C ARG A 134 -6.37 -43.41 33.66
N SER A 135 -5.40 -42.66 33.15
CA SER A 135 -4.60 -42.94 31.93
C SER A 135 -5.42 -43.13 30.64
N SER A 136 -5.80 -42.04 29.98
CA SER A 136 -5.73 -42.02 28.52
C SER A 136 -4.34 -41.52 28.14
N ASP A 137 -3.65 -42.22 27.24
CA ASP A 137 -2.34 -41.81 26.68
C ASP A 137 -2.37 -40.42 26.00
N ALA A 138 -3.56 -39.81 25.88
CA ALA A 138 -3.79 -38.50 25.28
C ALA A 138 -3.60 -37.30 26.23
N VAL A 139 -3.56 -37.49 27.57
CA VAL A 139 -3.33 -36.38 28.51
C VAL A 139 -2.16 -36.72 29.42
N PRO A 140 -0.98 -36.10 29.20
CA PRO A 140 0.18 -36.26 30.08
C PRO A 140 -0.20 -35.94 31.53
N SER A 141 0.18 -36.82 32.45
CA SER A 141 0.10 -36.68 33.92
C SER A 141 -1.06 -35.82 34.45
N LEU A 142 -2.20 -36.47 34.68
CA LEU A 142 -3.35 -35.88 35.38
C LEU A 142 -3.08 -35.78 36.90
N ASN A 143 -2.31 -34.79 37.33
CA ASN A 143 -2.18 -34.49 38.75
C ASN A 143 -3.53 -34.03 39.36
N ALA A 144 -3.69 -34.17 40.69
CA ALA A 144 -4.93 -33.84 41.38
C ALA A 144 -5.45 -32.39 41.13
N PRO A 145 -4.60 -31.34 41.13
CA PRO A 145 -5.08 -30.00 40.80
C PRO A 145 -5.54 -29.87 39.33
N LEU A 146 -4.86 -30.51 38.38
CA LEU A 146 -5.23 -30.48 36.96
C LEU A 146 -6.59 -31.16 36.72
N GLN A 147 -6.85 -32.31 37.36
CA GLN A 147 -8.15 -32.98 37.29
C GLN A 147 -9.29 -32.08 37.77
N THR A 148 -9.07 -31.41 38.91
CA THR A 148 -10.04 -30.48 39.48
C THR A 148 -10.28 -29.29 38.55
N ALA A 149 -9.21 -28.75 37.96
CA ALA A 149 -9.27 -27.64 37.01
C ALA A 149 -10.08 -28.01 35.76
N LEU A 150 -9.78 -29.15 35.15
CA LEU A 150 -10.44 -29.63 33.94
C LEU A 150 -11.92 -29.94 34.17
N LYS A 151 -12.29 -30.45 35.35
CA LYS A 151 -13.69 -30.65 35.72
C LYS A 151 -14.46 -29.31 35.81
N LEU A 152 -13.89 -28.33 36.50
CA LEU A 152 -14.49 -26.99 36.59
C LEU A 152 -14.58 -26.31 35.23
N TYR A 153 -13.58 -26.52 34.36
CA TYR A 153 -13.58 -26.04 32.98
C TYR A 153 -14.70 -26.69 32.16
N ALA A 154 -14.87 -28.01 32.26
CA ALA A 154 -15.94 -28.75 31.60
C ALA A 154 -17.34 -28.28 32.06
N ASP A 155 -17.45 -27.88 33.34
CA ASP A 155 -18.66 -27.28 33.91
C ASP A 155 -18.86 -25.79 33.53
N SER A 156 -18.03 -25.25 32.62
CA SER A 156 -18.02 -23.83 32.20
C SER A 156 -17.75 -22.83 33.33
N GLN A 157 -17.18 -23.29 34.45
CA GLN A 157 -16.82 -22.44 35.59
C GLN A 157 -15.42 -21.83 35.41
N TYR A 158 -15.25 -21.05 34.35
CA TYR A 158 -13.93 -20.54 33.92
C TYR A 158 -13.22 -19.72 35.00
N ALA A 159 -13.93 -18.89 35.76
CA ALA A 159 -13.32 -18.13 36.85
C ALA A 159 -12.81 -19.01 37.99
N ALA A 160 -13.52 -20.10 38.30
CA ALA A 160 -13.19 -20.99 39.42
C ALA A 160 -12.04 -21.96 39.07
N CYS A 161 -11.89 -22.33 37.78
CA CYS A 161 -10.87 -23.29 37.34
C CYS A 161 -9.43 -22.71 37.28
N ILE A 162 -9.28 -21.38 37.21
CA ILE A 162 -7.96 -20.72 37.09
C ILE A 162 -7.03 -21.07 38.26
N GLN A 163 -7.49 -20.97 39.51
CA GLN A 163 -6.64 -21.25 40.67
C GLN A 163 -6.18 -22.72 40.72
N PRO A 164 -7.05 -23.73 40.47
CA PRO A 164 -6.62 -25.11 40.26
C PRO A 164 -5.59 -25.29 39.13
N PHE A 165 -5.73 -24.59 38.00
CA PHE A 165 -4.73 -24.64 36.92
C PHE A 165 -3.37 -24.06 37.35
N GLU A 166 -3.35 -22.91 38.03
CA GLU A 166 -2.11 -22.33 38.56
C GLU A 166 -1.40 -23.31 39.51
N LYS A 167 -2.15 -24.03 40.34
CA LYS A 167 -1.60 -25.10 41.18
C LYS A 167 -1.06 -26.28 40.37
N ALA A 168 -1.74 -26.67 39.30
CA ALA A 168 -1.29 -27.73 38.41
C ALA A 168 0.04 -27.39 37.73
N ILE A 169 0.20 -26.14 37.29
CA ILE A 169 1.42 -25.61 36.68
C ILE A 169 2.59 -25.59 37.69
N ILE A 170 2.34 -25.30 38.97
CA ILE A 170 3.38 -25.37 40.00
C ILE A 170 3.89 -26.81 40.19
N VAL A 171 3.01 -27.80 40.10
CA VAL A 171 3.36 -29.22 40.28
C VAL A 171 4.10 -29.75 39.05
N GLU A 172 3.64 -29.38 37.85
CA GLU A 172 4.26 -29.76 36.58
C GLU A 172 4.38 -28.53 35.67
N PRO A 173 5.51 -27.80 35.75
CA PRO A 173 5.73 -26.57 35.00
C PRO A 173 5.76 -26.74 33.48
N GLU A 174 5.99 -27.96 32.99
CA GLU A 174 6.08 -28.28 31.56
C GLU A 174 4.77 -28.89 31.03
N ASN A 175 3.70 -28.95 31.83
CA ASN A 175 2.45 -29.56 31.40
C ASN A 175 1.72 -28.63 30.42
N GLU A 176 1.84 -28.93 29.12
CA GLU A 176 1.22 -28.14 28.04
C GLU A 176 -0.30 -28.04 28.18
N ALA A 177 -0.97 -29.12 28.61
CA ALA A 177 -2.42 -29.12 28.79
C ALA A 177 -2.84 -28.15 29.90
N ALA A 178 -2.10 -28.12 31.02
CA ALA A 178 -2.35 -27.18 32.10
C ALA A 178 -2.24 -25.72 31.62
N HIS A 179 -1.21 -25.39 30.84
CA HIS A 179 -1.02 -24.06 30.27
C HIS A 179 -2.07 -23.71 29.22
N PHE A 180 -2.43 -24.66 28.35
CA PHE A 180 -3.42 -24.47 27.29
C PHE A 180 -4.80 -24.15 27.86
N PHE A 181 -5.30 -24.99 28.77
CA PHE A 181 -6.62 -24.80 29.36
C PHE A 181 -6.67 -23.63 30.35
N ALA A 182 -5.57 -23.31 31.05
CA ALA A 182 -5.46 -22.07 31.83
C ALA A 182 -5.57 -20.83 30.93
N GLY A 183 -4.87 -20.84 29.80
CA GLY A 183 -4.92 -19.79 28.79
C GLY A 183 -6.35 -19.57 28.29
N LEU A 184 -7.04 -20.66 27.91
CA LEU A 184 -8.43 -20.61 27.48
C LEU A 184 -9.38 -20.10 28.57
N ALA A 185 -9.23 -20.55 29.82
CA ALA A 185 -10.04 -20.04 30.94
C ALA A 185 -9.82 -18.54 31.20
N CYS A 186 -8.58 -18.06 31.02
CA CYS A 186 -8.29 -16.63 31.09
C CYS A 186 -8.91 -15.85 29.92
N LEU A 187 -8.94 -16.41 28.71
CA LEU A 187 -9.65 -15.81 27.56
C LEU A 187 -11.16 -15.69 27.83
N GLU A 188 -11.79 -16.74 28.35
CA GLU A 188 -13.22 -16.75 28.70
C GLU A 188 -13.59 -15.74 29.80
N THR A 189 -12.64 -15.40 30.68
CA THR A 189 -12.83 -14.40 31.74
C THR A 189 -12.33 -13.01 31.39
N GLY A 190 -11.85 -12.79 30.15
CA GLY A 190 -11.31 -11.51 29.70
C GLY A 190 -9.94 -11.12 30.28
N GLN A 191 -9.23 -12.05 30.90
CA GLN A 191 -7.88 -11.86 31.42
C GLN A 191 -6.82 -12.09 30.33
N PHE A 192 -6.87 -11.27 29.27
CA PHE A 192 -6.05 -11.46 28.06
C PHE A 192 -4.53 -11.47 28.31
N GLU A 193 -4.04 -10.63 29.22
CA GLU A 193 -2.61 -10.59 29.59
C GLU A 193 -2.14 -11.93 30.16
N LYS A 194 -2.88 -12.47 31.15
CA LYS A 194 -2.58 -13.79 31.72
C LYS A 194 -2.71 -14.91 30.70
N ALA A 195 -3.74 -14.85 29.86
CA ALA A 195 -3.94 -15.83 28.80
C ALA A 195 -2.73 -15.92 27.87
N SER A 196 -2.21 -14.76 27.43
CA SER A 196 -1.04 -14.70 26.57
C SER A 196 0.22 -15.26 27.24
N GLY A 197 0.39 -15.04 28.55
CA GLY A 197 1.48 -15.60 29.33
C GLY A 197 1.44 -17.13 29.36
N PHE A 198 0.28 -17.71 29.65
CA PHE A 198 0.13 -19.17 29.65
C PHE A 198 0.29 -19.77 28.25
N LEU A 199 -0.27 -19.18 27.21
CA LEU A 199 -0.19 -19.74 25.86
C LEU A 199 1.22 -19.68 25.26
N ARG A 200 2.01 -18.64 25.57
CA ARG A 200 3.41 -18.54 25.10
C ARG A 200 4.31 -19.63 25.67
N SER A 201 4.07 -20.04 26.92
CA SER A 201 4.87 -21.11 27.54
C SER A 201 4.78 -22.44 26.78
N ILE A 202 3.69 -22.68 26.06
CA ILE A 202 3.52 -23.88 25.22
C ILE A 202 4.38 -23.78 23.95
N GLU A 203 4.46 -22.59 23.35
CA GLU A 203 5.30 -22.34 22.17
C GLU A 203 6.80 -22.51 22.49
N ASP A 204 7.22 -22.02 23.66
CA ASP A 204 8.60 -22.10 24.12
C ASP A 204 9.01 -23.51 24.60
N GLY A 205 8.05 -24.33 25.06
CA GLY A 205 8.27 -25.69 25.57
C GLY A 205 8.36 -26.79 24.50
N ALA A 206 7.96 -26.52 23.25
CA ALA A 206 7.91 -27.49 22.16
C ALA A 206 9.27 -27.73 21.43
N GLY A 207 10.39 -27.58 22.16
CA GLY A 207 11.77 -27.69 21.64
C GLY A 207 12.44 -29.05 21.84
#